data_AF-A0A966HW06-F1
#
_entry.id   AF-A0A966HW06-F1
#
_cell.length_a   1.000
_cell.length_b   1.000
_cell.length_c   1.000
_cell.angle_alpha   90.00
_cell.angle_beta   90.00
_cell.angle_gamma   90.00
#
_symmetry.space_group_name_H-M   'P 1'
#
loop_
_entity.id
_entity.type
_entity.pdbx_description
1 polymer ?
#
loop_
_entity_poly.entity_id
_entity_poly.type
_entity_poly.pdbx_seq_one_letter_code
_entity_poly.pdbx_strand_id
1 'polypeptide(L)' 'MSRFLYELIGLSAGVMFILALKGLSHPRTARRGNLLGAAGATIATIAVFLYSSDGEL' A
#
# COMPACT_ATOMS: atom_id res chain seq x y z
N MET A 1 21.56 8.08 0.57
CA MET A 1 20.21 7.73 0.08
C MET A 1 19.32 8.97 0.08
N SER A 2 18.68 9.32 -1.04
CA SER A 2 17.94 10.58 -1.22
C SER A 2 16.61 10.58 -0.44
N ARG A 3 16.47 11.46 0.55
CA ARG A 3 15.26 11.61 1.40
C ARG A 3 13.97 11.80 0.59
N PHE A 4 14.08 12.49 -0.55
CA PHE A 4 13.00 12.68 -1.51
C PHE A 4 12.33 11.36 -1.96
N LEU A 5 13.13 10.30 -2.13
CA LEU A 5 12.62 8.99 -2.55
C LEU A 5 11.79 8.34 -1.45
N TYR A 6 12.23 8.47 -0.18
CA TYR A 6 11.49 7.98 0.98
C TYR A 6 10.19 8.75 1.20
N GLU A 7 10.20 10.07 1.03
CA GLU A 7 9.01 10.91 1.12
C GLU A 7 7.98 10.54 0.05
N LEU A 8 8.43 10.28 -1.19
CA LEU A 8 7.56 9.87 -2.30
C LEU A 8 6.95 8.47 -2.05
N ILE A 9 7.73 7.52 -1.53
CA ILE A 9 7.25 6.18 -1.15
C ILE A 9 6.21 6.30 -0.03
N GLY A 10 6.48 7.06 1.02
CA GLY A 10 5.54 7.29 2.13
C GLY A 10 4.23 7.93 1.69
N LEU A 11 4.29 8.94 0.80
CA LEU A 11 3.12 9.57 0.20
C LEU A 11 2.30 8.56 -0.61
N SER A 12 2.96 7.76 -1.46
CA SER A 12 2.28 6.74 -2.27
C SER A 12 1.59 5.67 -1.42
N ALA A 13 2.23 5.23 -0.33
CA ALA A 13 1.67 4.29 0.62
C ALA A 13 0.41 4.85 1.31
N GLY A 14 0.44 6.12 1.73
CA GLY A 14 -0.72 6.80 2.29
C GLY A 14 -1.91 6.89 1.33
N VAL A 15 -1.66 7.21 0.05
CA VAL A 15 -2.71 7.26 -0.98
C VAL A 15 -3.34 5.88 -1.21
N MET A 16 -2.53 4.82 -1.32
CA MET A 16 -3.05 3.44 -1.44
C MET A 16 -3.91 3.03 -0.24
N PHE A 17 -3.52 3.44 0.97
CA PHE A 17 -4.27 3.15 2.19
C PHE A 17 -5.66 3.82 2.20
N ILE A 18 -5.74 5.09 1.79
CA ILE A 18 -7.02 5.82 1.69
C ILE A 18 -7.96 5.18 0.67
N LEU A 19 -7.44 4.76 -0.48
CA LEU A 19 -8.22 4.08 -1.52
C LEU A 19 -8.76 2.73 -1.03
N ALA A 20 -7.98 1.98 -0.24
CA ALA A 20 -8.42 0.73 0.37
C ALA A 20 -9.59 0.95 1.34
N LEU A 21 -9.50 1.95 2.24
CA LEU A 21 -10.56 2.27 3.19
C LEU A 21 -11.86 2.70 2.50
N LYS A 22 -11.76 3.52 1.43
CA LYS A 22 -12.92 3.94 0.63
C LYS A 22 -13.64 2.76 -0.04
N GLY A 23 -12.90 1.73 -0.43
CA GLY A 23 -13.45 0.51 -1.05
C GLY A 23 -14.27 -0.36 -0.08
N LEU A 24 -14.02 -0.27 1.23
CA LEU A 24 -14.75 -1.04 2.25
C LEU A 24 -16.08 -0.40 2.68
N SER A 25 -16.34 0.87 2.36
CA SER A 25 -17.49 1.64 2.88
C SER A 25 -18.86 1.31 2.23
N HIS A 26 -18.97 0.31 1.35
CA HIS A 26 -20.25 -0.10 0.74
C HIS A 26 -20.42 -1.63 0.74
N PRO A 27 -21.47 -2.20 1.39
CA PRO A 27 -21.60 -3.65 1.62
C PRO A 27 -21.77 -4.47 0.32
N ARG A 28 -22.35 -3.88 -0.73
CA ARG A 28 -22.53 -4.57 -2.04
C ARG A 28 -21.23 -4.64 -2.85
N THR A 29 -20.28 -3.73 -2.62
CA THR A 29 -18.95 -3.70 -3.26
C THR A 29 -17.83 -4.18 -2.33
N ALA A 30 -18.10 -4.37 -1.04
CA ALA A 30 -17.12 -4.72 -0.01
C ALA A 30 -16.32 -5.99 -0.33
N ARG A 31 -16.92 -7.02 -0.93
CA ARG A 31 -16.19 -8.23 -1.36
C ARG A 31 -15.15 -7.94 -2.45
N ARG A 32 -15.50 -7.10 -3.43
CA ARG A 32 -14.58 -6.70 -4.51
C ARG A 32 -13.53 -5.71 -4.00
N GLY A 33 -13.93 -4.77 -3.15
CA GLY A 33 -13.04 -3.84 -2.46
C GLY A 33 -12.04 -4.56 -1.55
N ASN A 34 -12.46 -5.61 -0.84
CA ASN A 34 -11.59 -6.44 -0.01
C ASN A 34 -10.61 -7.28 -0.84
N LEU A 35 -11.02 -7.82 -2.00
CA LEU A 35 -10.10 -8.51 -2.91
C LEU A 35 -9.04 -7.57 -3.51
N LEU A 36 -9.44 -6.37 -3.92
CA LEU A 36 -8.52 -5.31 -4.37
C LEU A 36 -7.59 -4.86 -3.23
N GLY A 37 -8.14 -4.69 -2.02
CA GLY A 37 -7.38 -4.33 -0.82
C GLY A 37 -6.38 -5.41 -0.42
N ALA A 38 -6.77 -6.69 -0.44
CA ALA A 38 -5.89 -7.82 -0.18
C ALA A 38 -4.77 -7.91 -1.22
N ALA A 39 -5.09 -7.77 -2.50
CA ALA A 39 -4.07 -7.74 -3.57
C ALA A 39 -3.10 -6.56 -3.39
N GLY A 40 -3.61 -5.37 -3.06
CA GLY A 40 -2.79 -4.20 -2.77
C GLY A 40 -1.91 -4.38 -1.54
N ALA A 41 -2.43 -4.99 -0.47
CA ALA A 41 -1.69 -5.29 0.75
C ALA A 41 -0.60 -6.35 0.51
N THR A 42 -0.87 -7.37 -0.31
CA THR A 42 0.13 -8.37 -0.70
C THR A 42 1.27 -7.73 -1.50
N ILE A 43 0.94 -6.89 -2.49
CA ILE A 43 1.95 -6.18 -3.30
C ILE A 43 2.76 -5.22 -2.41
N ALA A 44 2.10 -4.46 -1.53
CA ALA A 44 2.78 -3.55 -0.60
C ALA A 44 3.70 -4.30 0.38
N THR A 45 3.26 -5.44 0.90
CA THR A 45 4.09 -6.28 1.80
C THR A 45 5.33 -6.78 1.06
N ILE A 46 5.18 -7.28 -0.18
CA ILE A 46 6.32 -7.74 -0.98
C ILE A 46 7.25 -6.58 -1.31
N ALA A 47 6.72 -5.43 -1.71
CA ALA A 47 7.51 -4.24 -2.00
C ALA A 47 8.29 -3.77 -0.77
N VAL A 48 7.68 -3.78 0.43
CA VAL A 48 8.38 -3.44 1.68
C VAL A 48 9.46 -4.46 2.01
N PHE A 49 9.22 -5.76 1.86
CA PHE A 49 10.24 -6.78 2.16
C PHE A 49 11.42 -6.76 1.18
N LEU A 50 11.16 -6.57 -0.13
CA LEU A 50 12.21 -6.44 -1.14
C LEU A 50 12.96 -5.11 -0.99
N TYR A 51 12.26 -4.01 -0.71
CA TYR A 51 12.91 -2.71 -0.53
C TYR A 51 13.67 -2.64 0.81
N SER A 52 13.18 -3.33 1.85
CA SER A 52 13.89 -3.49 3.12
C SER A 52 15.13 -4.35 3.00
N SER A 53 15.33 -5.11 1.90
CA SER A 53 16.59 -5.80 1.66
C SER A 53 17.68 -4.89 1.07
N ASP A 54 17.33 -3.68 0.61
CA ASP A 54 18.23 -2.81 -0.15
C ASP A 54 18.65 -1.51 0.57
N GLY A 55 18.45 -1.37 1.88
CA GLY A 55 18.98 -0.18 2.54
C GLY A 55 18.75 -0.09 4.04
N GLU A 56 19.77 -0.54 4.77
CA GLU A 56 20.23 -0.10 6.09
C GLU A 56 19.20 0.49 7.06
N LEU A 57 18.98 -0.27 8.16
CA LEU A 57 18.49 0.23 9.45
C LEU A 57 19.36 1.39 9.96
#